data_AF-A0A926Y319-F1
#
_entry.id   AF-A0A926Y319-F1
#
_cell.length_a   1.000
_cell.length_b   1.000
_cell.length_c   1.000
_cell.angle_alpha   90.00
_cell.angle_beta   90.00
_cell.angle_gamma   90.00
#
_symmetry.space_group_name_H-M   'P 1'
#
loop_
_entity.id
_entity.type
_entity.pdbx_description
1 polymer ?
#
loop_
_entity_poly.entity_id
_entity_poly.type
_entity_poly.pdbx_seq_one_letter_code
_entity_poly.pdbx_strand_id
1 'polypeptide(L)' 'MSTITEIESAVSQLSAKELTEFRNWFNEFDALAWDKKFEEDVKGGKLDTLASKAISDFKAGRFREL' A
#
# COMPACT_ATOMS: atom_id res chain seq x y z
N MET A 1 -2.13 9.30 -24.84
CA MET A 1 -2.27 9.16 -23.37
C MET A 1 -3.74 9.26 -23.08
N SER A 2 -4.33 8.26 -22.44
CA SER A 2 -5.68 8.40 -21.91
C SER A 2 -5.63 9.30 -20.68
N THR A 3 -6.55 10.25 -20.59
CA THR A 3 -6.74 11.11 -19.42
C THR A 3 -7.38 10.30 -18.28
N ILE A 4 -7.25 10.79 -17.04
CA ILE A 4 -7.94 10.19 -15.89
C ILE A 4 -9.45 10.11 -16.14
N THR A 5 -10.03 11.14 -16.74
CA THR A 5 -11.46 11.20 -17.07
C THR A 5 -11.87 10.11 -18.05
N GLU A 6 -11.04 9.77 -19.03
CA GLU A 6 -11.33 8.65 -19.96
C GLU A 6 -11.28 7.30 -19.26
N ILE A 7 -10.36 7.12 -18.29
CA ILE A 7 -10.29 5.90 -17.48
C ILE A 7 -11.51 5.79 -16.57
N GLU A 8 -11.90 6.87 -15.89
CA GLU A 8 -13.11 6.91 -15.04
C GLU A 8 -14.36 6.56 -15.85
N SER A 9 -14.50 7.12 -17.05
CA SER A 9 -15.59 6.80 -17.96
C SER A 9 -15.59 5.32 -18.34
N ALA A 10 -14.45 4.75 -18.74
CA ALA A 10 -14.34 3.34 -19.08
C ALA A 10 -14.69 2.41 -17.89
N VAL A 11 -14.21 2.74 -16.69
CA VAL A 11 -14.52 1.98 -15.46
C VAL A 11 -16.01 2.06 -15.13
N SER A 12 -16.65 3.21 -15.35
CA SER A 12 -18.10 3.38 -15.12
C SER A 12 -19.00 2.53 -16.01
N GLN A 13 -18.47 2.10 -17.17
CA GLN A 13 -19.19 1.29 -18.15
C GLN A 13 -19.01 -0.23 -17.95
N LEU A 14 -18.16 -0.65 -17.01
CA LEU A 14 -17.92 -2.05 -16.71
C LEU A 14 -19.17 -2.71 -16.10
N SER A 15 -19.44 -3.95 -16.51
CA SER A 15 -20.40 -4.79 -15.81
C SER A 15 -19.94 -5.10 -14.38
N ALA A 16 -20.84 -5.55 -13.51
CA ALA A 16 -20.50 -5.92 -12.14
C ALA A 16 -19.39 -6.99 -12.06
N LYS A 17 -19.34 -7.90 -13.02
CA LYS A 17 -18.31 -8.95 -13.10
C LYS A 17 -16.95 -8.34 -13.46
N GLU A 18 -16.91 -7.55 -14.54
CA GLU A 18 -15.67 -6.90 -14.99
C GLU A 18 -15.15 -5.90 -13.94
N LEU A 19 -16.04 -5.20 -13.24
CA LEU A 19 -15.67 -4.31 -12.14
C LEU A 19 -15.04 -5.07 -10.96
N THR A 20 -15.49 -6.30 -10.70
CA THR A 20 -14.90 -7.16 -9.67
C THR A 20 -13.51 -7.62 -10.08
N GLU A 21 -13.34 -8.07 -11.33
CA GLU A 21 -12.03 -8.43 -11.88
C GLU A 21 -11.06 -7.24 -11.88
N PHE A 22 -11.54 -6.05 -12.29
CA PHE A 22 -10.77 -4.81 -12.24
C PHE A 22 -10.31 -4.47 -10.83
N ARG A 23 -11.18 -4.55 -9.82
CA ARG A 23 -10.82 -4.28 -8.42
C ARG A 23 -9.77 -5.24 -7.90
N ASN A 24 -9.87 -6.53 -8.21
CA ASN A 24 -8.89 -7.52 -7.79
C ASN A 24 -7.51 -7.20 -8.36
N TRP A 25 -7.44 -6.93 -9.66
CA TRP A 25 -6.20 -6.51 -10.31
C TRP A 25 -5.67 -5.18 -9.76
N PHE A 26 -6.54 -4.19 -9.56
CA PHE A 26 -6.13 -2.86 -9.08
C PHE A 26 -5.55 -2.92 -7.67
N ASN A 27 -6.08 -3.78 -6.80
CA ASN A 27 -5.52 -4.01 -5.46
C ASN A 27 -4.09 -4.54 -5.53
N GLU A 28 -3.80 -5.48 -6.43
CA GLU A 28 -2.44 -5.99 -6.62
C GLU A 28 -1.52 -4.90 -7.21
N PHE A 29 -2.01 -4.15 -8.19
CA PHE A 29 -1.27 -3.04 -8.79
C PHE A 29 -0.90 -1.96 -7.75
N ASP A 30 -1.86 -1.56 -6.92
CA ASP A 30 -1.64 -0.56 -5.86
C ASP A 30 -0.74 -1.11 -4.75
N ALA A 31 -0.88 -2.39 -4.40
CA ALA A 31 0.02 -3.06 -3.46
C ALA A 31 1.48 -3.04 -3.95
N LEU A 32 1.72 -3.32 -5.24
CA LEU A 32 3.08 -3.24 -5.81
C LEU A 32 3.65 -1.81 -5.79
N ALA A 33 2.81 -0.80 -6.03
CA ALA A 33 3.22 0.60 -5.93
C ALA A 33 3.55 0.97 -4.47
N TRP A 34 2.76 0.47 -3.52
CA TRP A 34 3.00 0.64 -2.10
C TRP A 34 4.29 -0.05 -1.64
N ASP A 35 4.54 -1.29 -2.06
CA ASP A 35 5.76 -2.05 -1.74
C ASP A 35 7.00 -1.28 -2.19
N LYS A 36 6.99 -0.76 -3.43
CA LYS A 36 8.10 0.05 -3.94
C LYS A 36 8.35 1.29 -3.09
N LYS A 37 7.29 2.03 -2.75
CA LYS A 37 7.40 3.23 -1.91
C LYS A 37 7.90 2.88 -0.50
N PHE A 38 7.40 1.78 0.08
CA PHE A 38 7.82 1.30 1.38
C PHE A 38 9.32 0.97 1.37
N GLU A 39 9.81 0.26 0.35
CA GLU A 39 11.25 -0.01 0.20
C GLU A 39 12.08 1.26 0.09
N GLU A 40 11.63 2.27 -0.66
CA GLU A 40 12.30 3.56 -0.77
C GLU A 40 12.34 4.29 0.58
N ASP A 41 11.23 4.26 1.33
CA ASP A 41 11.14 4.87 2.66
C ASP A 41 12.03 4.15 3.69
N VAL A 42 12.14 2.81 3.61
CA VAL A 42 13.09 2.00 4.39
C VAL A 42 14.52 2.37 4.04
N LYS A 43 14.88 2.37 2.75
CA LYS A 43 16.23 2.74 2.29
C LYS A 43 16.59 4.19 2.64
N GLY A 44 15.59 5.07 2.69
CA GLY A 44 15.72 6.46 3.11
C GLY A 44 15.77 6.68 4.62
N GLY A 45 15.71 5.62 5.43
CA GLY A 45 15.80 5.69 6.90
C GLY A 45 14.59 6.33 7.59
N LYS A 46 13.48 6.54 6.88
CA LYS A 46 12.28 7.20 7.45
C LYS A 46 11.65 6.39 8.58
N LEU A 47 11.87 5.08 8.58
CA LEU A 47 11.32 4.16 9.57
C LEU A 47 12.29 3.85 10.72
N ASP A 48 13.53 4.35 10.66
CA ASP A 48 14.59 4.01 11.64
C ASP A 48 14.25 4.47 13.05
N THR A 49 13.60 5.64 13.16
CA THR A 49 13.15 6.18 14.46
C THR A 49 12.08 5.29 15.08
N LEU A 50 11.14 4.80 14.27
CA LEU A 50 10.09 3.88 14.72
C LEU A 50 10.68 2.53 15.13
N ALA A 51 11.60 1.99 14.32
CA ALA A 51 12.32 0.75 14.63
C ALA A 51 13.10 0.86 15.95
N SER A 52 13.86 1.95 16.13
CA SER A 52 14.62 2.20 17.36
C SER A 52 13.73 2.29 18.59
N LYS A 53 12.57 2.97 18.46
CA LYS A 53 11.58 3.04 19.54
C LYS A 53 10.99 1.67 19.86
N ALA A 54 10.58 0.90 18.85
CA ALA A 54 10.02 -0.43 19.05
C ALA A 54 11.02 -1.37 19.76
N ILE A 55 12.30 -1.32 19.37
CA ILE A 55 13.36 -2.09 20.04
C ILE A 55 13.53 -1.65 21.50
N SER A 56 13.49 -0.35 21.78
CA SER A 56 13.58 0.18 23.15
C SER A 56 12.39 -0.23 24.02
N ASP A 57 11.17 -0.15 23.47
CA ASP A 57 9.93 -0.55 24.13
C ASP A 57 9.95 -2.06 24.44
N PHE A 58 10.36 -2.89 23.49
CA PHE A 58 10.51 -4.33 23.68
C PHE A 58 11.50 -4.66 24.81
N LYS A 59 12.69 -4.04 24.78
CA LYS A 59 13.71 -4.22 25.83
C LYS A 59 13.23 -3.76 27.21
N ALA A 60 12.33 -2.78 27.26
CA ALA A 60 11.75 -2.27 28.49
C ALA A 60 10.50 -3.05 28.96
N GLY A 61 10.13 -4.15 28.28
CA GLY A 61 8.93 -4.92 28.59
C GLY A 61 7.63 -4.19 28.28
N ARG A 62 7.68 -3.12 27.49
CA ARG A 62 6.50 -2.34 27.05
C ARG A 62 5.92 -2.94 25.77
N PHE A 63 5.46 -4.18 25.83
CA PHE A 63 4.76 -4.84 24.73
C PHE A 63 3.60 -5.68 25.24
N ARG A 64 2.73 -6.12 24.33
CA ARG A 64 1.68 -7.10 24.58
C ARG A 64 1.83 -8.22 23.56
N GLU A 65 1.60 -9.45 23.99
CA GLU A 65 1.52 -10.61 23.10
C GLU A 65 0.33 -10.46 22.15
N LEU A 66 0.51 -10.96 20.92
CA LEU A 66 -0.50 -10.90 19.85
C LEU A 66 -1.62 -11.91 20.08
#